data_AF-A0A317I7Y0-F1
#
_entry.id   AF-A0A317I7Y0-F1
#
_cell.length_a   1.000
_cell.length_b   1.000
_cell.length_c   1.000
_cell.angle_alpha   90.00
_cell.angle_beta   90.00
_cell.angle_gamma   90.00
#
_symmetry.space_group_name_H-M   'P 1'
#
loop_
_entity.id
_entity.type
_entity.pdbx_description
1 polymer ?
#
loop_
_entity_poly.entity_id
_entity_poly.type
_entity_poly.pdbx_seq_one_letter_code
_entity_poly.pdbx_strand_id
1 'polypeptide(L)'
;TFLTRYASKVYVVHRRNKLRASKIMQEKAFQNPKIEFIWDSAVKEILGNQEDGVHAVLLHNLKTGEERIHPCSGVFVAIGHKPNTELFKGQLDMDEIGYLKTSGHSTATNIPGVFACGDVQDSVYRQAVTAAGTGCMAAIDAERYLDHLPIELPTGEEITIEGEHITPDHKAIITPDGHMIPNEPEPVGD
;
A
#
# COMPACT_ATOMS: atom_id res chain seq x y z
N THR A 1 15.24 0.12 -16.68
CA THR A 1 16.34 0.97 -17.19
C THR A 1 16.78 2.06 -16.22
N PHE A 2 16.30 2.10 -14.96
CA PHE A 2 16.76 3.09 -13.99
C PHE A 2 18.24 2.88 -13.61
N LEU A 3 18.59 1.68 -13.12
CA LEU A 3 19.97 1.37 -12.70
C LEU A 3 21.00 1.52 -13.83
N THR A 4 20.63 1.28 -15.09
CA THR A 4 21.53 1.42 -16.24
C THR A 4 22.01 2.85 -16.49
N ARG A 5 21.36 3.85 -15.88
CA ARG A 5 21.81 5.26 -15.90
C ARG A 5 23.06 5.49 -15.05
N TYR A 6 23.26 4.68 -14.02
CA TYR A 6 24.32 4.84 -13.01
C TYR A 6 25.37 3.73 -13.09
N ALA A 7 24.95 2.51 -13.35
CA ALA A 7 25.83 1.36 -13.42
C ALA A 7 26.52 1.23 -14.79
N SER A 8 27.74 0.70 -14.79
CA SER A 8 28.46 0.27 -16.00
C SER A 8 27.78 -0.94 -16.65
N LYS A 9 27.31 -1.90 -15.83
CA LYS A 9 26.58 -3.11 -16.21
C LYS A 9 25.53 -3.43 -15.15
N VAL A 10 24.39 -4.00 -15.56
CA VAL A 10 23.31 -4.45 -14.68
C VAL A 10 23.01 -5.91 -14.99
N TYR A 11 23.21 -6.78 -14.02
CA TYR A 11 22.85 -8.19 -14.12
C TYR A 11 21.47 -8.42 -13.51
N VAL A 12 20.55 -8.97 -14.30
CA VAL A 12 19.22 -9.37 -13.85
C VAL A 12 19.25 -10.86 -13.56
N VAL A 13 19.40 -11.20 -12.28
CA VAL A 13 19.31 -12.58 -11.80
C VAL A 13 17.84 -12.95 -11.69
N HIS A 14 17.41 -13.99 -12.40
CA HIS A 14 16.02 -14.39 -12.43
C HIS A 14 15.86 -15.91 -12.33
N ARG A 15 15.06 -16.35 -11.35
CA ARG A 15 14.84 -17.77 -10.99
C ARG A 15 14.18 -18.66 -12.06
N ARG A 16 13.81 -18.10 -13.21
CA ARG A 16 13.15 -18.79 -14.34
C ARG A 16 13.70 -18.23 -15.63
N ASN A 17 13.68 -19.01 -16.70
CA ASN A 17 14.03 -18.60 -18.07
C ASN A 17 13.02 -17.67 -18.78
N LYS A 18 12.06 -17.05 -18.07
CA LYS A 18 11.09 -16.12 -18.65
C LYS A 18 10.65 -15.05 -17.66
N LEU A 19 10.38 -13.85 -18.16
CA LEU A 19 9.88 -12.72 -17.37
C LEU A 19 8.35 -12.72 -17.30
N ARG A 20 7.82 -12.16 -16.22
CA ARG A 20 6.38 -11.86 -16.07
C ARG A 20 6.00 -10.46 -16.58
N ALA A 21 6.98 -9.61 -16.89
CA ALA A 21 6.76 -8.24 -17.36
C ALA A 21 6.03 -8.21 -18.72
N SER A 22 5.43 -7.07 -19.06
CA SER A 22 4.81 -6.87 -20.38
C SER A 22 5.84 -7.00 -21.51
N LYS A 23 5.41 -7.43 -22.71
CA LYS A 23 6.30 -7.66 -23.87
C LYS A 23 7.21 -6.47 -24.17
N ILE A 24 6.64 -5.27 -24.20
CA ILE A 24 7.37 -4.02 -24.47
C ILE A 24 8.46 -3.78 -23.40
N MET A 25 8.21 -4.10 -22.14
CA MET A 25 9.23 -3.97 -21.09
C MET A 25 10.35 -4.99 -21.25
N GLN A 26 10.01 -6.23 -21.64
CA GLN A 26 11.00 -7.26 -21.93
C GLN A 26 11.90 -6.84 -23.09
N GLU A 27 11.32 -6.39 -24.20
CA GLU A 27 12.05 -5.89 -25.37
C GLU A 27 12.99 -4.75 -25.01
N LYS A 28 12.51 -3.74 -24.27
CA LYS A 28 13.34 -2.63 -23.78
C LYS A 28 14.51 -3.11 -22.91
N ALA A 29 14.33 -4.18 -22.14
CA ALA A 29 15.39 -4.73 -21.31
C ALA A 29 16.41 -5.53 -22.14
N PHE A 30 15.93 -6.37 -23.07
CA PHE A 30 16.78 -7.19 -23.95
C PHE A 30 17.60 -6.36 -24.93
N GLN A 31 17.07 -5.23 -25.40
CA GLN A 31 17.79 -4.33 -26.31
C GLN A 31 18.81 -3.42 -25.59
N ASN A 32 18.83 -3.39 -24.25
CA ASN A 32 19.75 -2.54 -23.52
C ASN A 32 21.12 -3.23 -23.36
N PRO A 33 22.22 -2.70 -23.96
CA PRO A 33 23.52 -3.37 -23.94
C PRO A 33 24.15 -3.44 -22.54
N LYS A 34 23.71 -2.59 -21.61
CA LYS A 34 24.18 -2.64 -20.22
C LYS A 34 23.48 -3.71 -19.39
N ILE A 35 22.40 -4.31 -19.90
CA ILE A 35 21.65 -5.35 -19.18
C ILE A 35 22.11 -6.72 -19.64
N GLU A 36 22.30 -7.62 -18.68
CA GLU A 36 22.54 -9.03 -18.94
C GLU A 36 21.70 -9.89 -18.02
N PHE A 37 21.08 -10.92 -18.57
CA PHE A 37 20.21 -11.80 -17.80
C PHE A 37 20.96 -13.05 -17.37
N ILE A 38 20.88 -13.35 -16.07
CA ILE A 38 21.34 -14.61 -15.50
C ILE A 38 20.09 -15.42 -15.16
N TRP A 39 19.71 -16.28 -16.11
CA TRP A 39 18.51 -17.10 -16.01
C TRP A 39 18.69 -18.29 -15.07
N ASP A 40 17.54 -18.83 -14.65
CA ASP A 40 17.42 -20.05 -13.86
C ASP A 40 18.31 -20.02 -12.61
N SER A 41 18.58 -18.84 -12.07
CA SER A 41 19.53 -18.63 -10.97
C SER A 41 18.89 -17.84 -9.84
N ALA A 42 19.38 -18.08 -8.61
CA ALA A 42 19.06 -17.30 -7.42
C ALA A 42 20.35 -16.83 -6.74
N VAL A 43 20.26 -15.71 -6.02
CA VAL A 43 21.33 -15.27 -5.11
C VAL A 43 21.23 -16.10 -3.84
N LYS A 44 22.28 -16.85 -3.53
CA LYS A 44 22.39 -17.67 -2.31
C LYS A 44 23.03 -16.88 -1.18
N GLU A 45 23.99 -16.02 -1.49
CA GLU A 45 24.71 -15.20 -0.52
C GLU A 45 25.14 -13.87 -1.14
N ILE A 46 25.14 -12.80 -0.34
CA ILE A 46 25.71 -11.50 -0.70
C ILE A 46 27.05 -11.39 0.03
N LEU A 47 28.13 -11.27 -0.75
CA LEU A 47 29.50 -11.22 -0.24
C LEU A 47 29.92 -9.77 -0.09
N GLY A 48 30.27 -9.39 1.14
CA GLY A 48 30.63 -8.03 1.51
C GLY A 48 30.98 -7.91 2.98
N ASN A 49 31.49 -6.75 3.37
CA ASN A 49 31.74 -6.40 4.76
C ASN A 49 31.32 -4.93 5.02
N GLN A 50 31.41 -4.47 6.26
CA GLN A 50 30.96 -3.13 6.64
C GLN A 50 31.87 -2.01 6.11
N GLU A 51 33.15 -2.30 5.87
CA GLU A 51 34.15 -1.31 5.40
C GLU A 51 34.08 -1.13 3.88
N ASP A 52 34.05 -2.23 3.13
CA ASP A 52 34.13 -2.26 1.67
C ASP A 52 32.76 -2.32 0.98
N GLY A 53 31.70 -2.65 1.73
CA GLY A 53 30.38 -2.93 1.19
C GLY A 53 30.33 -4.24 0.40
N VAL A 54 29.38 -4.33 -0.55
CA VAL A 54 29.19 -5.52 -1.39
C VAL A 54 30.26 -5.57 -2.48
N HIS A 55 30.92 -6.72 -2.64
CA HIS A 55 31.88 -6.96 -3.72
C HIS A 55 31.51 -8.12 -4.65
N ALA A 56 30.62 -9.03 -4.21
CA ALA A 56 30.13 -10.11 -5.04
C ALA A 56 28.81 -10.72 -4.52
N VAL A 57 28.24 -11.61 -5.32
CA VAL A 57 27.15 -12.51 -4.90
C VAL A 57 27.51 -13.95 -5.24
N LEU A 58 27.13 -14.89 -4.38
CA LEU A 58 27.12 -16.31 -4.71
C LEU A 58 25.81 -16.63 -5.42
N LEU A 59 25.91 -17.02 -6.70
CA LEU A 59 24.77 -17.43 -7.50
C LEU A 59 24.65 -18.95 -7.49
N HIS A 60 23.42 -19.44 -7.39
CA HIS A 60 23.08 -20.85 -7.50
C HIS A 60 22.12 -21.06 -8.67
N ASN A 61 22.53 -21.88 -9.65
CA ASN A 61 21.68 -22.25 -10.77
C ASN A 61 20.70 -23.34 -10.34
N LEU A 62 19.41 -23.04 -10.38
CA LEU A 62 18.31 -23.88 -9.94
C LEU A 62 18.04 -25.09 -10.84
N LYS A 63 18.64 -25.14 -12.04
CA LYS A 63 18.53 -26.28 -12.97
C LYS A 63 19.74 -27.20 -12.91
N THR A 64 20.95 -26.63 -12.87
CA THR A 64 22.19 -27.41 -12.91
C THR A 64 22.76 -27.72 -11.52
N GLY A 65 22.34 -26.97 -10.49
CA GLY A 65 22.91 -27.03 -9.15
C GLY A 65 24.26 -26.31 -9.01
N GLU A 66 24.80 -25.76 -10.10
CA GLU A 66 26.10 -25.09 -10.10
C GLU A 66 26.07 -23.81 -9.26
N GLU A 67 27.14 -23.60 -8.48
CA GLU A 67 27.37 -22.38 -7.73
C GLU A 67 28.56 -21.62 -8.30
N ARG A 68 28.42 -20.29 -8.42
CA ARG A 68 29.51 -19.44 -8.89
C ARG A 68 29.48 -18.08 -8.21
N ILE A 69 30.66 -17.55 -7.93
CA ILE A 69 30.83 -16.18 -7.46
C ILE A 69 30.70 -15.24 -8.65
N HIS A 70 29.87 -14.21 -8.51
CA HIS A 70 29.68 -13.18 -9.52
C HIS A 70 30.04 -11.81 -8.93
N PRO A 71 31.14 -11.17 -9.39
CA PRO A 71 31.56 -9.86 -8.89
C PRO A 71 30.51 -8.78 -9.18
N CYS A 72 30.17 -7.99 -8.15
CA CYS A 72 29.28 -6.85 -8.29
C CYS A 72 29.43 -5.89 -7.10
N SER A 73 29.29 -4.60 -7.34
CA SER A 73 29.44 -3.56 -6.30
C SER A 73 28.12 -3.17 -5.62
N GLY A 74 27.01 -3.84 -5.96
CA GLY A 74 25.71 -3.49 -5.39
C GLY A 74 24.62 -4.49 -5.78
N VAL A 75 23.67 -4.70 -4.86
CA VAL A 75 22.55 -5.64 -5.02
C VAL A 75 21.25 -4.90 -4.75
N PHE A 76 20.32 -5.01 -5.69
CA PHE A 76 18.98 -4.43 -5.57
C PHE A 76 17.96 -5.56 -5.65
N VAL A 77 17.18 -5.73 -4.59
CA VAL A 77 16.17 -6.80 -4.49
C VAL A 77 14.85 -6.27 -5.04
N ALA A 78 14.37 -6.87 -6.13
CA ALA A 78 13.13 -6.47 -6.81
C ALA A 78 12.15 -7.65 -6.94
N ILE A 79 11.75 -8.24 -5.80
CA ILE A 79 10.90 -9.44 -5.74
C ILE A 79 9.42 -9.16 -5.45
N GLY A 80 9.03 -7.87 -5.43
CA GLY A 80 7.71 -7.42 -5.01
C GLY A 80 7.72 -6.98 -3.54
N HIS A 81 6.56 -6.51 -3.08
CA HIS A 81 6.34 -6.04 -1.72
C HIS A 81 5.19 -6.82 -1.09
N LYS A 82 5.30 -7.07 0.20
CA LYS A 82 4.20 -7.59 1.01
C LYS A 82 3.78 -6.50 2.00
N PRO A 83 2.60 -5.88 1.85
CA PRO A 83 2.12 -4.91 2.82
C PRO A 83 1.86 -5.58 4.18
N ASN A 84 2.05 -4.83 5.27
CA ASN A 84 1.86 -5.34 6.64
C ASN A 84 0.39 -5.29 7.06
N THR A 85 -0.46 -6.02 6.34
CA THR A 85 -1.93 -5.94 6.42
C THR A 85 -2.59 -7.24 6.84
N GLU A 86 -1.80 -8.26 7.19
CA GLU A 86 -2.28 -9.61 7.56
C GLU A 86 -3.36 -9.58 8.65
N LEU A 87 -3.23 -8.67 9.61
CA LEU A 87 -4.16 -8.55 10.74
C LEU A 87 -5.58 -8.10 10.33
N PHE A 88 -5.73 -7.53 9.13
CA PHE A 88 -7.01 -7.00 8.62
C PHE A 88 -7.70 -7.95 7.63
N LYS A 89 -7.13 -9.13 7.37
CA LYS A 89 -7.70 -10.07 6.40
C LYS A 89 -9.12 -10.47 6.79
N GLY A 90 -10.04 -10.36 5.82
CA GLY A 90 -11.46 -10.64 6.02
C GLY A 90 -12.21 -9.56 6.80
N GLN A 91 -11.54 -8.47 7.22
CA GLN A 91 -12.14 -7.33 7.90
C GLN A 91 -12.17 -6.10 6.99
N LEU A 92 -11.04 -5.82 6.33
CA LEU A 92 -10.91 -4.74 5.37
C LEU A 92 -10.77 -5.27 3.94
N ASP A 93 -11.30 -4.52 2.99
CA ASP A 93 -11.17 -4.81 1.57
C ASP A 93 -9.71 -4.66 1.12
N MET A 94 -9.24 -5.68 0.39
CA MET A 94 -7.86 -5.76 -0.09
C MET A 94 -7.81 -6.04 -1.59
N ASP A 95 -6.70 -5.69 -2.22
CA ASP A 95 -6.34 -6.20 -3.54
C ASP A 95 -5.77 -7.63 -3.46
N GLU A 96 -5.50 -8.24 -4.63
CA GLU A 96 -4.98 -9.61 -4.71
C GLU A 96 -3.59 -9.80 -4.07
N ILE A 97 -2.85 -8.71 -3.85
CA ILE A 97 -1.50 -8.72 -3.28
C ILE A 97 -1.56 -8.49 -1.76
N GLY A 98 -2.65 -7.88 -1.27
CA GLY A 98 -2.92 -7.59 0.13
C GLY A 98 -2.86 -6.10 0.50
N TYR A 99 -2.78 -5.18 -0.46
CA TYR A 99 -2.88 -3.75 -0.16
C TYR A 99 -4.32 -3.40 0.24
N LEU A 100 -4.49 -2.53 1.23
CA LEU A 100 -5.80 -2.04 1.65
C LEU A 100 -6.40 -1.16 0.55
N LYS A 101 -7.68 -1.40 0.23
CA LYS A 101 -8.41 -0.55 -0.70
C LYS A 101 -8.95 0.68 0.03
N THR A 102 -8.67 1.84 -0.53
CA THR A 102 -9.26 3.12 -0.11
C THR A 102 -10.18 3.66 -1.21
N SER A 103 -11.01 4.65 -0.89
CA SER A 103 -11.91 5.27 -1.88
C SER A 103 -11.19 6.13 -2.93
N GLY A 104 -9.87 6.29 -2.83
CA GLY A 104 -9.02 7.00 -3.78
C GLY A 104 -9.04 8.53 -3.63
N HIS A 105 -10.23 9.13 -3.52
CA HIS A 105 -10.38 10.56 -3.20
C HIS A 105 -10.20 10.87 -1.72
N SER A 106 -10.43 9.87 -0.86
CA SER A 106 -10.16 9.92 0.60
C SER A 106 -9.38 8.68 1.02
N THR A 107 -8.97 8.65 2.27
CA THR A 107 -8.28 7.51 2.89
C THR A 107 -9.22 6.49 3.53
N ALA A 108 -10.54 6.71 3.43
CA ALA A 108 -11.55 5.82 3.98
C ALA A 108 -11.50 4.43 3.35
N THR A 109 -11.69 3.42 4.19
CA THR A 109 -11.81 2.02 3.80
C THR A 109 -13.29 1.61 3.65
N ASN A 110 -13.55 0.32 3.48
CA ASN A 110 -14.92 -0.23 3.46
C ASN A 110 -15.63 -0.19 4.83
N ILE A 111 -14.91 0.08 5.92
CA ILE A 111 -15.47 0.18 7.27
C ILE A 111 -15.47 1.66 7.71
N PRO A 112 -16.64 2.24 8.05
CA PRO A 112 -16.72 3.59 8.59
C PRO A 112 -15.83 3.78 9.82
N GLY A 113 -15.13 4.91 9.88
CA GLY A 113 -14.18 5.22 10.96
C GLY A 113 -12.82 4.52 10.84
N VAL A 114 -12.60 3.70 9.81
CA VAL A 114 -11.30 3.07 9.53
C VAL A 114 -10.67 3.66 8.27
N PHE A 115 -9.47 4.19 8.43
CA PHE A 115 -8.71 4.90 7.40
C PHE A 115 -7.36 4.22 7.17
N ALA A 116 -6.84 4.28 5.94
CA ALA A 116 -5.54 3.72 5.57
C ALA A 116 -4.68 4.75 4.84
N CYS A 117 -3.41 4.86 5.23
CA CYS A 117 -2.44 5.78 4.62
C CYS A 117 -1.07 5.13 4.47
N GLY A 118 -0.23 5.70 3.59
CA GLY A 118 1.11 5.20 3.31
C GLY A 118 1.14 3.89 2.52
N ASP A 119 2.26 3.19 2.61
CA ASP A 119 2.59 2.02 1.80
C ASP A 119 1.61 0.84 1.98
N VAL A 120 0.79 0.80 3.03
CA VAL A 120 -0.20 -0.28 3.19
C VAL A 120 -1.35 -0.22 2.18
N GLN A 121 -1.57 0.95 1.57
CA GLN A 121 -2.58 1.18 0.53
C GLN A 121 -1.99 1.69 -0.79
N ASP A 122 -0.70 2.04 -0.83
CA ASP A 122 -0.01 2.53 -2.03
C ASP A 122 0.93 1.47 -2.63
N SER A 123 0.47 0.80 -3.69
CA SER A 123 1.28 -0.16 -4.45
C SER A 123 2.13 0.48 -5.56
N VAL A 124 1.93 1.78 -5.83
CA VAL A 124 2.49 2.48 -6.99
C VAL A 124 3.72 3.30 -6.62
N TYR A 125 3.59 4.26 -5.70
CA TYR A 125 4.65 5.25 -5.45
C TYR A 125 5.62 4.81 -4.35
N ARG A 126 5.10 4.41 -3.18
CA ARG A 126 5.89 3.90 -2.03
C ARG A 126 7.07 4.81 -1.68
N GLN A 127 6.78 6.10 -1.50
CA GLN A 127 7.78 7.10 -1.13
C GLN A 127 7.43 7.67 0.24
N ALA A 128 8.45 8.03 1.02
CA ALA A 128 8.25 8.65 2.33
C ALA A 128 7.36 9.92 2.24
N VAL A 129 7.54 10.73 1.20
CA VAL A 129 6.74 11.96 1.01
C VAL A 129 5.29 11.67 0.63
N THR A 130 5.02 10.63 -0.17
CA THR A 130 3.63 10.24 -0.50
C THR A 130 2.95 9.61 0.71
N ALA A 131 3.69 8.83 1.50
CA ALA A 131 3.21 8.30 2.77
C ALA A 131 2.88 9.40 3.79
N ALA A 132 3.74 10.41 3.93
CA ALA A 132 3.47 11.56 4.79
C ALA A 132 2.22 12.34 4.34
N GLY A 133 2.08 12.58 3.02
CA GLY A 133 0.92 13.26 2.46
C GLY A 133 -0.40 12.52 2.72
N THR A 134 -0.43 11.22 2.44
CA THR A 134 -1.62 10.38 2.74
C THR A 134 -1.86 10.23 4.24
N GLY A 135 -0.83 10.29 5.08
CA GLY A 135 -0.99 10.34 6.54
C GLY A 135 -1.71 11.61 7.01
N CYS A 136 -1.37 12.76 6.42
CA CYS A 136 -2.10 14.01 6.68
C CYS A 136 -3.57 13.89 6.24
N MET A 137 -3.83 13.31 5.06
CA MET A 137 -5.19 13.06 4.60
C MET A 137 -5.98 12.18 5.57
N ALA A 138 -5.40 11.08 6.06
CA ALA A 138 -6.06 10.19 7.02
C ALA A 138 -6.32 10.85 8.38
N ALA A 139 -5.43 11.72 8.84
CA ALA A 139 -5.67 12.48 10.06
C ALA A 139 -6.87 13.43 9.92
N ILE A 140 -6.99 14.12 8.78
CA ILE A 140 -8.12 15.02 8.50
C ILE A 140 -9.41 14.23 8.28
N ASP A 141 -9.36 13.09 7.58
CA ASP A 141 -10.53 12.23 7.37
C ASP A 141 -11.03 11.68 8.71
N ALA A 142 -10.12 11.27 9.60
CA ALA A 142 -10.45 10.81 10.94
C ALA A 142 -11.01 11.94 11.83
N GLU A 143 -10.41 13.13 11.80
CA GLU A 143 -10.92 14.30 12.53
C GLU A 143 -12.34 14.63 12.09
N ARG A 144 -12.57 14.78 10.78
CA ARG A 144 -13.92 15.02 10.24
C ARG A 144 -14.90 13.93 10.62
N TYR A 145 -14.50 12.67 10.55
CA TYR A 145 -15.37 11.56 10.95
C TYR A 145 -15.77 11.67 12.43
N LEU A 146 -14.81 11.96 13.31
CA LEU A 146 -15.06 12.15 14.74
C LEU A 146 -15.95 13.36 15.03
N ASP A 147 -15.74 14.47 14.31
CA ASP A 147 -16.57 15.67 14.44
C ASP A 147 -18.03 15.43 14.06
N HIS A 148 -18.28 14.53 13.10
CA HIS A 148 -19.65 14.16 12.72
C HIS A 148 -20.26 13.08 13.62
N LEU A 149 -19.52 12.54 14.60
CA LEU A 149 -20.10 11.61 15.56
C LEU A 149 -20.97 12.38 16.56
N PRO A 150 -22.16 11.85 16.90
CA PRO A 150 -22.97 12.41 17.97
C PRO A 150 -22.25 12.32 19.32
N ILE A 151 -22.37 13.38 20.13
CA ILE A 151 -21.88 13.45 21.50
C ILE A 151 -23.05 13.21 22.44
N GLU A 152 -22.98 12.13 23.21
CA GLU A 152 -24.00 11.82 24.22
C GLU A 152 -23.90 12.80 25.42
N LEU A 153 -25.01 13.47 25.72
CA LEU A 153 -25.17 14.36 26.86
C LEU A 153 -25.61 13.59 28.11
N PRO A 154 -25.42 14.13 29.33
CA PRO A 154 -25.93 13.53 30.57
C PRO A 154 -27.47 13.34 30.59
N THR A 155 -28.18 14.02 29.70
CA THR A 155 -29.63 13.90 29.49
C THR A 155 -30.02 12.67 28.67
N GLY A 156 -29.05 11.98 28.03
CA GLY A 156 -29.28 10.90 27.07
C GLY A 156 -29.59 11.37 25.64
N GLU A 157 -29.55 12.69 25.40
CA GLU A 157 -29.61 13.25 24.04
C GLU A 157 -28.22 13.17 23.39
N GLU A 158 -28.16 12.93 22.09
CA GLU A 158 -26.90 13.03 21.35
C GLU A 158 -26.85 14.33 20.54
N ILE A 159 -25.72 15.01 20.48
CA ILE A 159 -25.54 16.24 19.70
C ILE A 159 -24.43 16.08 18.67
N THR A 160 -24.69 16.40 17.40
CA THR A 160 -23.63 16.52 16.39
C THR A 160 -22.93 17.88 16.50
N ILE A 161 -21.71 18.00 15.96
CA ILE A 161 -20.97 19.28 15.95
C ILE A 161 -21.71 20.40 15.20
N GLU A 162 -22.59 20.03 14.26
CA GLU A 162 -23.42 20.97 13.49
C GLU A 162 -24.61 21.49 14.31
N GLY A 163 -24.83 20.97 15.52
CA GLY A 163 -25.87 21.38 16.45
C GLY A 163 -27.18 20.62 16.28
N GLU A 164 -27.15 19.45 15.64
CA GLU A 164 -28.32 18.59 15.53
C GLU A 164 -28.47 17.75 16.80
N HIS A 165 -29.65 17.72 17.41
CA HIS A 165 -29.94 16.91 18.60
C HIS A 165 -30.71 15.66 18.22
N ILE A 166 -30.15 14.48 18.49
CA ILE A 166 -30.83 13.21 18.42
C ILE A 166 -31.50 12.96 19.77
N THR A 167 -32.82 12.79 19.71
CA THR A 167 -33.63 12.47 20.89
C THR A 167 -33.20 11.15 21.55
N PRO A 168 -33.37 10.96 22.88
CA PRO A 168 -32.88 9.77 23.59
C PRO A 168 -33.49 8.44 23.13
N ASP A 169 -34.64 8.48 22.46
CA ASP A 169 -35.28 7.31 21.87
C ASP A 169 -34.87 7.06 20.40
N HIS A 170 -33.94 7.87 19.88
CA HIS A 170 -33.42 7.88 18.51
C HIS A 170 -34.48 8.03 17.42
N LYS A 171 -35.66 8.59 17.73
CA LYS A 171 -36.78 8.70 16.76
C LYS A 171 -36.84 10.03 16.02
N ALA A 172 -36.18 11.05 16.54
CA ALA A 172 -36.17 12.38 15.92
C ALA A 172 -34.81 13.06 16.03
N ILE A 173 -34.46 13.79 14.98
CA ILE A 173 -33.34 14.73 14.89
C ILE A 173 -33.94 16.14 14.99
N ILE A 174 -33.45 16.96 15.92
CA ILE A 174 -33.79 18.39 16.03
C ILE A 174 -32.66 19.17 15.39
N THR A 175 -32.92 19.87 14.29
CA THR A 175 -31.93 20.68 13.58
C THR A 175 -31.59 21.96 14.37
N PRO A 176 -30.48 22.65 14.04
CA PRO A 176 -30.04 23.85 14.76
C PRO A 176 -31.04 25.02 14.75
N ASP A 177 -31.92 25.08 13.75
CA ASP A 177 -33.01 26.04 13.62
C ASP A 177 -34.31 25.60 14.33
N GLY A 178 -34.28 24.45 15.02
CA GLY A 178 -35.36 23.94 15.86
C GLY A 178 -36.41 23.10 15.13
N HIS A 179 -36.17 22.72 13.88
CA HIS A 179 -37.06 21.80 13.17
C HIS A 179 -36.83 20.36 13.63
N MET A 180 -37.93 19.61 13.81
CA MET A 180 -37.87 18.18 14.10
C MET A 180 -38.03 17.38 12.82
N ILE A 181 -37.08 16.48 12.58
CA ILE A 181 -37.07 15.54 11.46
C ILE A 181 -37.16 14.11 12.03
N PRO A 182 -38.07 13.25 11.54
CA PRO A 182 -38.09 11.84 11.92
C PRO A 182 -36.75 11.16 11.58
N ASN A 183 -36.21 10.40 12.52
CA ASN A 183 -34.98 9.60 12.34
C ASN A 183 -35.30 8.16 11.93
N GLU A 184 -36.30 7.99 11.07
CA GLU A 184 -36.65 6.71 10.48
C GLU A 184 -36.21 6.73 9.01
N PRO A 185 -35.54 5.68 8.50
CA PRO A 185 -35.21 5.60 7.09
C PRO A 185 -36.49 5.66 6.26
N GLU A 186 -36.54 6.53 5.24
CA GLU A 186 -37.68 6.55 4.32
C GLU A 186 -37.85 5.15 3.70
N PRO A 187 -39.10 4.66 3.58
CA PRO A 187 -39.34 3.40 2.92
C PRO A 187 -38.80 3.49 1.50
N VAL A 188 -37.87 2.59 1.16
CA VAL A 188 -37.41 2.42 -0.22
C VAL A 188 -38.64 2.00 -1.02
N GLY A 189 -39.15 2.90 -1.87
CA GLY A 189 -40.28 2.60 -2.75
C GLY A 189 -39.94 1.42 -3.64
N ASP A 190 -40.89 0.48 -3.76
CA ASP A 190 -40.84 -0.69 -4.65
C ASP A 190 -40.62 -0.31 -6.12
#